data_AF-A0A7C4AYP4-F1
#
_entry.id   AF-A0A7C4AYP4-F1
#
_cell.length_a   1.000
_cell.length_b   1.000
_cell.length_c   1.000
_cell.angle_alpha   90.00
_cell.angle_beta   90.00
_cell.angle_gamma   90.00
#
_symmetry.space_group_name_H-M   'P 1'
#
loop_
_entity.id
_entity.type
_entity.pdbx_description
1 polymer ?
#
loop_
_entity_poly.entity_id
_entity_poly.type
_entity_poly.pdbx_seq_one_letter_code
_entity_poly.pdbx_strand_id
1 'polypeptide(L)'
;MRGIEPHPVVRLVIEEADETVTYVPVSESSPLVNKTLREARIPEETGMWVLAVKRGEKYVRPKPDLKIDAGDVLIAFGYAEGEEDLRKLASPSS
;
A
#
# COMPACT_ATOMS: atom_id res chain seq x y z
N MET A 1 14.14 -3.11 -23.30
CA MET A 1 13.58 -1.77 -22.98
C MET A 1 14.71 -0.93 -22.43
N ARG A 2 14.89 0.30 -22.91
CA ARG A 2 16.10 1.10 -22.60
C ARG A 2 16.10 1.49 -21.12
N GLY A 3 17.18 1.15 -20.44
CA GLY A 3 17.55 1.74 -19.16
C GLY A 3 17.91 3.20 -19.39
N ILE A 4 17.04 4.09 -18.94
CA ILE A 4 17.40 5.50 -18.80
C ILE A 4 17.92 5.58 -17.38
N GLU A 5 19.22 5.78 -17.21
CA GLU A 5 19.73 6.10 -15.88
C GLU A 5 19.07 7.41 -15.44
N PRO A 6 18.47 7.45 -14.24
CA PRO A 6 17.89 8.67 -13.71
C PRO A 6 18.91 9.79 -13.74
N HIS A 7 18.48 10.99 -14.14
CA HIS A 7 19.32 12.17 -14.06
C HIS A 7 19.87 12.32 -12.63
N PRO A 8 21.12 12.79 -12.42
CA PRO A 8 21.74 12.87 -11.09
C PRO A 8 20.86 13.52 -10.02
N VAL A 9 20.09 14.56 -10.37
CA VAL A 9 19.13 15.21 -9.47
C VAL A 9 18.04 14.25 -8.99
N VAL A 10 17.47 13.43 -9.88
CA VAL A 10 16.43 12.44 -9.52
C VAL A 10 17.03 11.35 -8.64
N ARG A 11 18.26 10.92 -8.93
CA ARG A 11 18.96 9.91 -8.13
C ARG A 11 19.20 10.38 -6.70
N LEU A 12 19.64 11.63 -6.50
CA LEU A 12 19.84 12.18 -5.15
C LEU A 12 18.56 12.11 -4.32
N VAL A 13 17.41 12.46 -4.91
CA VAL A 13 16.11 12.39 -4.25
C VAL A 13 15.72 10.96 -3.88
N ILE A 14 15.98 9.97 -4.76
CA ILE A 14 15.70 8.55 -4.48
C ILE A 14 16.57 8.02 -3.32
N GLU A 15 17.86 8.38 -3.31
CA GLU A 15 18.79 7.95 -2.25
C GLU A 15 18.49 8.61 -0.89
N GLU A 16 17.92 9.82 -0.89
CA GLU A 16 17.46 10.51 0.32
C GLU A 16 16.12 9.98 0.85
N ALA A 17 15.32 9.33 0.01
CA ALA A 17 13.99 8.88 0.37
C ALA A 17 14.03 7.57 1.18
N ASP A 18 13.51 7.61 2.39
CA ASP A 18 13.42 6.42 3.25
C ASP A 18 12.20 5.56 2.85
N GLU A 19 12.48 4.38 2.30
CA GLU A 19 11.47 3.35 2.06
C GLU A 19 11.15 2.60 3.36
N THR A 20 9.89 2.23 3.56
CA THR A 20 9.42 1.53 4.76
C THR A 20 8.44 0.41 4.44
N VAL A 21 8.28 -0.52 5.38
CA VAL A 21 7.22 -1.53 5.39
C VAL A 21 6.27 -1.23 6.53
N THR A 22 4.98 -1.07 6.23
CA THR A 22 3.94 -0.75 7.20
C THR A 22 2.86 -1.83 7.26
N TYR A 23 2.18 -1.88 8.41
CA TYR A 23 1.07 -2.79 8.70
C TYR A 23 -0.15 -1.94 9.01
N VAL A 24 -1.14 -1.98 8.12
CA VAL A 24 -2.31 -1.11 8.20
C VAL A 24 -3.58 -1.96 8.29
N PRO A 25 -4.29 -1.93 9.44
CA PRO A 25 -5.57 -2.60 9.55
C PRO A 25 -6.62 -1.88 8.69
N VAL A 26 -7.52 -2.68 8.12
CA VAL A 26 -8.68 -2.20 7.36
C VAL A 26 -9.89 -2.15 8.30
N SER A 27 -10.37 -0.95 8.59
CA SER A 27 -11.56 -0.76 9.42
C SER A 27 -12.84 -1.15 8.68
N GLU A 28 -13.93 -1.39 9.43
CA GLU A 28 -15.25 -1.64 8.84
C GLU A 28 -15.78 -0.45 8.02
N SER A 29 -15.40 0.77 8.39
CA SER A 29 -15.77 2.01 7.70
C SER A 29 -14.91 2.32 6.47
N SER A 30 -13.90 1.49 6.18
CA SER A 30 -12.96 1.79 5.12
C SER A 30 -13.60 1.73 3.73
N PRO A 31 -13.31 2.70 2.84
CA PRO A 31 -13.68 2.64 1.43
C PRO A 31 -12.98 1.51 0.65
N LEU A 32 -12.05 0.78 1.27
CA LEU A 32 -11.39 -0.39 0.68
C LEU A 32 -12.22 -1.68 0.82
N VAL A 33 -13.14 -1.74 1.80
CA VAL A 33 -13.95 -2.94 2.06
C VAL A 33 -14.76 -3.28 0.81
N ASN A 34 -14.79 -4.57 0.47
CA ASN A 34 -15.45 -5.11 -0.72
C ASN A 34 -14.86 -4.70 -2.08
N LYS A 35 -13.75 -3.94 -2.12
CA LYS A 35 -12.99 -3.73 -3.36
C LYS A 35 -11.96 -4.82 -3.54
N THR A 36 -11.69 -5.16 -4.79
CA THR A 36 -10.47 -5.90 -5.14
C THR A 36 -9.24 -4.99 -5.03
N LEU A 37 -8.04 -5.56 -4.87
CA LEU A 37 -6.80 -4.77 -4.88
C LEU A 37 -6.66 -3.92 -6.16
N ARG A 38 -7.14 -4.41 -7.31
CA ARG A 38 -7.17 -3.64 -8.56
C ARG A 38 -8.09 -2.41 -8.49
N GLU A 39 -9.29 -2.58 -7.95
CA GLU A 39 -10.28 -1.49 -7.83
C GLU A 39 -9.89 -0.48 -6.74
N ALA A 40 -9.15 -0.95 -5.73
CA ALA A 40 -8.69 -0.13 -4.62
C ALA A 40 -7.63 0.91 -5.03
N ARG A 41 -6.84 0.64 -6.08
CA ARG A 41 -5.83 1.55 -6.64
C ARG A 41 -4.87 2.13 -5.59
N ILE A 42 -4.53 1.33 -4.57
CA ILE A 42 -3.73 1.76 -3.42
C ILE A 42 -2.40 2.41 -3.85
N PRO A 43 -1.62 1.86 -4.82
CA PRO A 43 -0.38 2.50 -5.24
C PRO A 43 -0.58 3.90 -5.82
N GLU A 44 -1.68 4.13 -6.56
CA GLU A 44 -1.94 5.44 -7.16
C GLU A 44 -2.50 6.45 -6.17
N GLU A 45 -3.25 6.00 -5.17
CA GLU A 45 -3.86 6.87 -4.16
C GLU A 45 -2.87 7.22 -3.04
N THR A 46 -1.90 6.35 -2.74
CA THR A 46 -1.04 6.50 -1.54
C THR A 46 0.44 6.31 -1.80
N GLY A 47 0.85 5.89 -3.00
CA GLY A 47 2.25 5.52 -3.28
C GLY A 47 2.69 4.19 -2.65
N MET A 48 1.81 3.48 -1.94
CA MET A 48 2.12 2.24 -1.23
C MET A 48 1.73 1.00 -2.03
N TRP A 49 2.58 -0.02 -2.02
CA TRP A 49 2.37 -1.28 -2.70
C TRP A 49 2.06 -2.39 -1.71
N VAL A 50 0.92 -3.06 -1.86
CA VAL A 50 0.54 -4.19 -0.99
C VAL A 50 1.40 -5.41 -1.33
N LEU A 51 2.23 -5.83 -0.37
CA LEU A 51 3.10 -7.02 -0.45
C LEU A 51 2.39 -8.30 0.00
N ALA A 52 1.50 -8.19 0.98
CA ALA A 52 0.70 -9.29 1.50
C ALA A 52 -0.53 -8.76 2.23
N VAL A 53 -1.56 -9.61 2.34
CA VAL A 53 -2.73 -9.36 3.18
C VAL A 53 -2.75 -10.40 4.28
N LYS A 54 -2.72 -9.98 5.54
CA LYS A 54 -2.96 -10.87 6.67
C LYS A 54 -4.45 -10.88 7.00
N ARG A 55 -5.07 -12.07 6.98
CA ARG A 55 -6.49 -12.30 7.30
C ARG A 55 -6.59 -13.33 8.41
N GLY A 56 -6.88 -12.88 9.62
CA GLY A 56 -6.72 -13.70 10.84
C GLY A 56 -5.28 -14.22 10.93
N GLU A 57 -5.11 -15.54 10.99
CA GLU A 57 -3.80 -16.19 11.07
C GLU A 57 -3.13 -16.49 9.71
N LYS A 58 -3.79 -16.16 8.59
CA LYS A 58 -3.30 -16.50 7.25
C LYS A 58 -2.65 -15.30 6.57
N TYR A 59 -1.59 -15.56 5.82
CA TYR A 59 -0.98 -14.60 4.88
C TYR A 59 -1.41 -14.96 3.46
N VAL A 60 -2.08 -14.02 2.80
CA VAL A 60 -2.60 -14.15 1.45
C VAL A 60 -1.71 -13.36 0.51
N ARG A 61 -1.30 -13.99 -0.60
CA ARG A 61 -0.53 -13.30 -1.64
C ARG A 61 -1.41 -12.26 -2.33
N PRO A 62 -0.89 -11.04 -2.57
CA PRO A 62 -1.64 -10.01 -3.25
C PRO A 62 -1.87 -10.43 -4.70
N LYS A 63 -3.12 -10.43 -5.12
CA LYS A 63 -3.51 -10.60 -6.52
C LYS A 63 -4.50 -9.51 -6.89
N PRO A 64 -4.56 -9.07 -8.17
CA PRO A 64 -5.46 -8.00 -8.56
C PRO A 64 -6.93 -8.26 -8.24
N ASP A 65 -7.37 -9.52 -8.25
CA ASP A 65 -8.73 -10.00 -7.96
C ASP A 65 -8.99 -10.31 -6.47
N LEU A 66 -7.97 -10.20 -5.61
CA LEU A 66 -8.13 -10.40 -4.17
C LEU A 66 -9.04 -9.32 -3.59
N LYS A 67 -10.18 -9.73 -3.04
CA LYS A 67 -11.11 -8.85 -2.33
C LYS A 67 -10.61 -8.53 -0.93
N ILE A 68 -10.63 -7.24 -0.58
CA ILE A 68 -10.26 -6.73 0.74
C ILE A 68 -11.48 -6.82 1.66
N ASP A 69 -11.27 -7.43 2.82
CA ASP A 69 -12.29 -7.58 3.86
C ASP A 69 -11.96 -6.68 5.06
N ALA A 70 -12.99 -6.24 5.80
CA ALA A 70 -12.77 -5.57 7.08
C ALA A 70 -12.02 -6.50 8.05
N GLY A 71 -11.08 -5.95 8.82
CA GLY A 71 -10.21 -6.72 9.71
C GLY A 71 -8.98 -7.33 9.02
N ASP A 72 -8.84 -7.20 7.70
CA ASP A 72 -7.57 -7.46 7.03
C ASP A 72 -6.48 -6.50 7.54
N VAL A 73 -5.23 -6.97 7.52
CA VAL A 73 -4.06 -6.11 7.67
C VAL A 73 -3.30 -6.09 6.36
N LEU A 74 -3.22 -4.92 5.75
CA LEU A 74 -2.42 -4.67 4.56
C LEU A 74 -0.97 -4.49 4.98
N ILE A 75 -0.10 -5.37 4.48
CA ILE A 75 1.34 -5.24 4.63
C ILE A 75 1.83 -4.57 3.35
N ALA A 76 2.31 -3.34 3.45
CA ALA A 76 2.60 -2.52 2.30
C ALA A 76 4.00 -1.90 2.38
N PHE A 77 4.56 -1.60 1.22
CA PHE A 77 5.89 -1.02 1.04
C PHE A 77 5.83 0.23 0.16
N GLY A 78 6.61 1.24 0.51
CA GLY A 78 6.74 2.48 -0.24
C GLY A 78 7.50 3.52 0.58
N TYR A 79 7.51 4.77 0.12
CA TYR A 79 8.12 5.87 0.85
C TYR A 79 7.34 6.20 2.13
N ALA A 80 8.05 6.66 3.16
CA ALA A 80 7.47 6.94 4.48
C ALA A 80 6.26 7.90 4.42
N GLU A 81 6.23 8.84 3.49
CA GLU A 81 5.14 9.80 3.31
C GLU A 81 3.81 9.14 2.93
N GLY A 82 3.84 8.01 2.21
CA GLY A 82 2.65 7.29 1.77
C GLY A 82 1.97 6.47 2.87
N GLU A 83 2.63 6.29 4.03
CA GLU A 83 2.09 5.52 5.13
C GLU A 83 0.83 6.16 5.72
N GLU A 84 0.84 7.47 5.94
CA GLU A 84 -0.29 8.19 6.53
C GLU A 84 -1.51 8.16 5.62
N ASP A 85 -1.30 8.32 4.30
CA ASP A 85 -2.37 8.25 3.31
C ASP A 85 -2.98 6.85 3.25
N LEU A 86 -2.16 5.78 3.32
CA LEU A 86 -2.65 4.42 3.42
C LEU A 86 -3.45 4.19 4.72
N ARG A 87 -2.97 4.70 5.86
CA ARG A 87 -3.69 4.61 7.13
C ARG A 87 -5.05 5.30 7.07
N LYS A 88 -5.12 6.51 6.51
CA LYS A 88 -6.38 7.25 6.33
C LYS A 88 -7.33 6.54 5.38
N LEU A 89 -6.83 5.98 4.27
CA LEU A 89 -7.64 5.25 3.30
C LEU A 89 -8.19 3.94 3.91
N ALA A 90 -7.38 3.22 4.68
CA ALA A 90 -7.75 1.95 5.27
C ALA A 90 -8.51 2.07 6.59
N SER A 91 -8.40 3.19 7.30
CA SER A 91 -9.03 3.42 8.61
C SER A 91 -9.35 4.92 8.83
N PRO A 92 -10.29 5.52 8.08
CA PRO A 92 -10.55 6.97 8.09
C PRO A 92 -11.13 7.54 9.40
N SER A 93 -11.40 6.71 10.40
CA SER A 93 -12.02 7.09 11.67
C SER A 93 -11.20 6.66 12.89
N SER A 94 -9.93 6.30 12.70
CA SER A 94 -8.99 5.88 13.75
C SER A 94 -7.85 6.87 13.94
#